data_AF-A0A355GLZ1-F1
#
_entry.id   AF-A0A355GLZ1-F1
#
_cell.length_a   1.000
_cell.length_b   1.000
_cell.length_c   1.000
_cell.angle_alpha   90.00
_cell.angle_beta   90.00
_cell.angle_gamma   90.00
#
_symmetry.space_group_name_H-M   'P 1'
#
loop_
_entity.id
_entity.type
_entity.pdbx_description
1 polymer ?
#
loop_
_entity_poly.entity_id
_entity_poly.type
_entity_poly.pdbx_seq_one_letter_code
_entity_poly.pdbx_strand_id
1 'polypeptide(L)'
;MQILFINNDGSGFADQIQITEGTTVEALFQQRVSHGRPQDYLIRVNRQPTTAGYVLQEGDRVSITPTKIEGAICRQLVTVFLLPVPSPKGAPWEPDNVLTVSTCSPS
;
A
#
# COMPACT_ATOMS: atom_id res chain seq x y z
N MET A 1 8.17 -9.63 19.83
CA MET A 1 8.21 -10.63 18.74
C MET A 1 8.98 -10.10 17.53
N GLN A 2 9.42 -10.97 16.62
CA GLN A 2 10.20 -10.60 15.42
C GLN A 2 9.41 -10.84 14.13
N ILE A 3 9.52 -9.92 13.17
CA ILE A 3 8.90 -10.03 11.84
C ILE A 3 9.90 -9.66 10.74
N LEU A 4 9.67 -10.07 9.49
CA LEU A 4 10.40 -9.51 8.35
C LEU A 4 9.66 -8.28 7.82
N PHE A 5 10.35 -7.14 7.80
CA PHE A 5 9.81 -5.89 7.31
C PHE A 5 10.50 -5.44 6.03
N ILE A 6 9.70 -5.18 4.99
CA ILE A 6 10.15 -4.69 3.69
C ILE A 6 9.44 -3.36 3.41
N ASN A 7 10.20 -2.29 3.28
CA ASN A 7 9.70 -0.99 2.85
C ASN A 7 10.37 -0.63 1.52
N ASN A 8 9.59 -0.36 0.48
CA ASN A 8 10.11 0.03 -0.83
C ASN A 8 9.99 1.55 -1.07
N ASP A 9 9.70 2.32 -0.03
CA ASP A 9 9.73 3.77 -0.06
C ASP A 9 11.18 4.31 0.01
N GLY A 10 11.44 5.43 -0.66
CA GLY A 10 12.76 6.06 -0.70
C GLY A 10 13.89 5.13 -1.20
N SER A 11 14.93 4.94 -0.38
CA SER A 11 16.07 4.06 -0.69
C SER A 11 15.77 2.56 -0.51
N GLY A 12 14.59 2.22 0.00
CA GLY A 12 14.23 0.86 0.37
C GLY A 12 14.84 0.40 1.70
N PHE A 13 14.22 -0.62 2.30
CA PHE A 13 14.64 -1.27 3.54
C PHE A 13 14.12 -2.72 3.54
N ALA A 14 14.94 -3.68 3.96
CA ALA A 14 14.51 -5.06 4.15
C ALA A 14 15.32 -5.72 5.26
N ASP A 15 14.71 -5.93 6.43
CA ASP A 15 15.37 -6.60 7.56
C ASP A 15 14.35 -7.22 8.53
N GLN A 16 14.84 -8.11 9.39
CA GLN A 16 14.09 -8.57 10.54
C GLN A 16 14.08 -7.49 11.63
N ILE A 17 12.89 -7.18 12.14
CA ILE A 17 12.71 -6.15 13.16
C ILE A 17 11.99 -6.72 14.37
N GLN A 18 12.39 -6.23 15.54
CA GLN A 18 11.66 -6.47 16.79
C GLN A 18 10.51 -5.49 16.89
N ILE A 19 9.31 -5.99 17.19
CA ILE A 19 8.12 -5.19 17.46
C ILE A 19 7.43 -5.64 18.75
N THR A 20 6.69 -4.73 19.36
CA THR A 20 5.86 -5.01 20.54
C THR A 20 4.73 -5.96 20.14
N GLU A 21 4.42 -6.92 21.00
CA GLU A 21 3.28 -7.81 20.81
C GLU A 21 1.97 -7.01 20.77
N GLY A 22 1.02 -7.45 19.95
CA GLY A 22 -0.23 -6.72 19.73
C GLY A 22 -0.13 -5.54 18.77
N THR A 23 1.06 -5.25 18.18
CA THR A 23 1.20 -4.20 17.17
C THR A 23 0.37 -4.52 15.94
N THR A 24 -0.48 -3.58 15.52
CA THR A 24 -1.27 -3.71 14.29
C THR A 24 -0.48 -3.26 13.07
N VAL A 25 -0.95 -3.64 11.88
CA VAL A 25 -0.39 -3.15 10.61
C VAL A 25 -0.41 -1.62 10.53
N GLU A 26 -1.50 -0.98 10.99
CA GLU A 26 -1.59 0.47 11.05
C GLU A 26 -0.54 1.09 11.97
N ALA A 27 -0.37 0.55 13.18
CA ALA A 27 0.61 1.06 14.13
C ALA A 27 2.03 0.91 13.57
N LEU A 28 2.35 -0.23 12.94
CA LEU A 28 3.63 -0.43 12.28
C LEU A 28 3.84 0.57 11.13
N PHE A 29 2.81 0.81 10.32
CA PHE A 29 2.87 1.79 9.22
C PHE A 29 3.20 3.18 9.76
N GLN A 30 2.47 3.67 10.77
CA GLN A 30 2.71 4.99 11.37
C GLN A 30 4.10 5.11 12.02
N GLN A 31 4.62 4.02 12.58
CA GLN A 31 5.97 4.00 13.17
C GLN A 31 7.10 4.05 12.14
N ARG A 32 6.89 3.45 10.95
CA ARG A 32 7.94 3.25 9.94
C ARG A 32 7.84 4.16 8.73
N VAL A 33 6.67 4.76 8.50
CA VAL A 33 6.36 5.63 7.37
C VAL A 33 5.83 6.95 7.93
N SER A 34 6.71 7.95 8.07
CA SER A 34 6.40 9.20 8.78
C SER A 34 5.53 10.20 8.01
N HIS A 35 5.47 10.09 6.68
CA HIS A 35 4.79 11.07 5.80
C HIS A 35 3.81 10.45 4.80
N GLY A 36 3.70 9.13 4.79
CA GLY A 36 2.86 8.41 3.84
C GLY A 36 1.41 8.31 4.32
N ARG A 37 0.45 8.33 3.40
CA ARG A 37 -0.94 7.95 3.69
C ARG A 37 -1.14 6.50 3.28
N PRO A 38 -1.77 5.62 4.08
CA PRO A 38 -1.90 4.20 3.76
C PRO A 38 -2.50 3.91 2.38
N GLN A 39 -3.38 4.78 1.85
CA GLN A 39 -4.00 4.63 0.53
C GLN A 39 -3.00 4.76 -0.63
N ASP A 40 -1.86 5.42 -0.39
CA ASP A 40 -0.79 5.58 -1.37
C ASP A 40 0.17 4.37 -1.38
N TYR A 41 -0.14 3.29 -0.65
CA TYR A 41 0.72 2.11 -0.52
C TYR A 41 -0.06 0.79 -0.71
N LEU A 42 0.61 -0.19 -1.31
CA LEU A 42 0.26 -1.60 -1.27
C LEU A 42 0.87 -2.21 -0.01
N ILE A 43 0.05 -2.41 1.01
CA ILE A 43 0.45 -3.04 2.26
C ILE A 43 0.02 -4.51 2.22
N ARG A 44 0.98 -5.41 2.41
CA ARG A 44 0.74 -6.86 2.41
C ARG A 44 1.36 -7.52 3.63
N VAL A 45 0.68 -8.54 4.13
CA VAL A 45 1.20 -9.48 5.13
C VAL A 45 1.21 -10.86 4.47
N ASN A 46 2.33 -11.57 4.54
CA ASN A 46 2.50 -12.90 3.94
C ASN A 46 2.09 -12.94 2.46
N ARG A 47 2.44 -11.88 1.73
CA ARG A 47 2.14 -11.66 0.29
C ARG A 47 0.65 -11.50 -0.03
N GLN A 48 -0.20 -11.33 0.97
CA GLN A 48 -1.64 -11.09 0.80
C GLN A 48 -1.99 -9.65 1.21
N PRO A 49 -2.94 -8.99 0.52
CA PRO A 49 -3.54 -7.77 1.02
C PRO A 49 -4.10 -7.99 2.43
N THR A 50 -4.00 -6.99 3.29
CA THR A 50 -4.46 -7.10 4.68
C THR A 50 -5.23 -5.87 5.09
N THR A 51 -5.89 -5.95 6.25
CA THR A 51 -6.60 -4.83 6.87
C THR A 51 -5.68 -4.11 7.85
N ALA A 52 -5.96 -2.83 8.10
CA ALA A 52 -5.21 -1.98 9.03
C ALA A 52 -5.18 -2.55 10.47
N GLY A 53 -6.29 -3.17 10.89
CA GLY A 53 -6.45 -3.75 12.23
C GLY A 53 -5.83 -5.12 12.42
N TYR A 54 -5.22 -5.71 11.39
CA TYR A 54 -4.54 -7.00 11.53
C TYR A 54 -3.42 -6.88 12.58
N VAL A 55 -3.51 -7.71 13.62
CA VAL A 55 -2.49 -7.81 14.67
C VAL A 55 -1.37 -8.71 14.17
N LEU A 56 -0.18 -8.14 14.01
CA LEU A 56 0.98 -8.85 13.52
C LEU A 56 1.33 -10.01 14.44
N GLN A 57 1.76 -11.12 13.84
CA GLN A 57 2.24 -12.31 14.53
C GLN A 57 3.75 -12.49 14.30
N GLU A 58 4.38 -13.27 15.16
CA GLU A 58 5.79 -13.62 14.99
C GLU A 58 6.02 -14.35 13.67
N GLY A 59 7.09 -13.97 12.95
CA GLY A 59 7.45 -14.56 11.67
C GLY A 59 6.72 -13.97 10.46
N ASP A 60 5.76 -13.06 10.66
CA ASP A 60 5.04 -12.43 9.55
C ASP A 60 5.97 -11.67 8.59
N ARG A 61 5.63 -11.73 7.31
CA ARG A 61 6.30 -10.99 6.23
C ARG A 61 5.47 -9.77 5.86
N VAL A 62 5.88 -8.59 6.31
CA VAL A 62 5.20 -7.33 5.99
C VAL A 62 5.93 -6.63 4.84
N SER A 63 5.19 -6.26 3.78
CA SER A 63 5.71 -5.42 2.70
C SER A 63 4.87 -4.17 2.53
N ILE A 64 5.52 -3.01 2.46
CA ILE A 64 4.95 -1.71 2.15
C ILE A 64 5.59 -1.23 0.83
N THR A 65 4.76 -0.95 -0.17
CA THR A 65 5.21 -0.50 -1.49
C THR A 65 4.37 0.69 -1.94
N PRO A 66 4.93 1.87 -2.24
CA PRO A 66 4.17 2.98 -2.81
C PRO A 66 3.41 2.53 -4.08
N THR A 67 2.12 2.83 -4.19
CA THR A 67 1.31 2.59 -5.40
C THR A 67 1.60 3.63 -6.47
N LYS A 68 1.92 4.85 -6.05
CA LYS A 68 2.13 5.99 -6.93
C LYS A 68 3.59 6.41 -6.86
N ILE A 69 4.30 6.23 -7.96
CA ILE A 69 5.64 6.77 -8.18
C ILE A 69 5.50 8.26 -8.50
N GLU A 70 5.31 9.10 -7.47
CA GLU A 70 5.57 10.53 -7.57
C GLU A 70 7.08 10.74 -7.75
N GLY A 71 7.51 10.70 -9.01
CA GLY A 71 8.92 10.71 -9.39
C GLY A 71 9.16 10.38 -10.87
N ALA A 72 8.22 9.69 -11.53
CA ALA A 72 8.22 9.55 -12.99
C ALA A 72 7.59 10.77 -13.69
N ILE A 73 7.74 11.98 -13.14
CA ILE A 73 7.59 13.20 -13.94
C ILE A 73 8.95 13.51 -14.55
N CYS A 74 9.35 12.72 -15.56
CA CYS A 74 10.10 13.34 -16.65
C CYS A 74 9.16 14.44 -17.16
N ARG A 75 9.58 15.69 -17.03
CA ARG A 75 8.79 16.89 -17.32
C ARG A 75 8.38 16.89 -18.80
N GLN A 76 7.34 16.15 -19.14
CA GLN A 76 6.74 16.17 -20.45
C GLN A 76 5.81 17.38 -20.45
N LEU A 77 6.33 18.49 -20.95
CA LEU A 77 5.55 19.62 -21.41
C LEU A 77 4.49 19.11 -22.40
N VAL A 78 3.26 18.89 -21.93
CA VAL A 78 2.09 18.86 -22.82
C VAL A 78 0.96 19.65 -22.17
N THR A 79 0.64 20.72 -22.88
CA THR A 79 -0.38 21.73 -22.66
C THR A 79 -1.81 21.15 -22.74
N VAL A 80 -2.60 21.41 -21.69
CA VAL A 80 -4.06 21.76 -21.62
C VAL A 80 -5.11 20.80 -22.20
N PHE A 81 -6.07 20.36 -21.37
CA PHE A 81 -7.48 20.82 -21.41
C PHE A 81 -8.31 20.32 -20.21
N LEU A 82 -9.18 21.21 -19.72
CA LEU A 82 -10.07 21.11 -18.55
C LEU A 82 -11.31 20.24 -18.79
N LEU A 83 -11.68 19.39 -17.82
CA LEU A 83 -13.08 19.08 -17.46
C LEU A 83 -13.18 18.71 -15.96
N PRO A 84 -14.17 19.21 -15.19
CA PRO A 84 -14.38 18.79 -13.81
C PRO A 84 -15.38 17.62 -13.76
N VAL A 85 -15.01 16.52 -13.12
CA VAL A 85 -15.93 15.42 -12.79
C VAL A 85 -16.10 15.39 -11.27
N PRO A 86 -17.35 15.32 -10.75
CA PRO A 86 -17.61 15.44 -9.32
C PRO A 86 -17.26 14.15 -8.58
N SER A 87 -16.59 14.31 -7.43
CA SER A 87 -16.22 13.23 -6.52
C SER A 87 -17.44 12.63 -5.81
N PRO A 88 -17.64 11.30 -5.84
CA PRO A 88 -18.42 10.62 -4.81
C PRO A 88 -17.51 10.32 -3.62
N LYS A 89 -17.88 10.84 -2.45
CA LYS A 89 -17.25 10.51 -1.17
C LYS A 89 -17.61 9.05 -0.80
N GLY A 90 -16.72 8.11 -1.08
CA GLY A 90 -16.67 6.79 -0.44
C GLY A 90 -15.77 6.83 0.81
N ALA A 91 -15.95 5.90 1.75
CA ALA A 91 -15.16 5.88 2.98
C ALA A 91 -13.67 5.61 2.68
N PRO A 92 -12.71 6.10 3.50
CA PRO A 92 -11.27 6.13 3.20
C PRO A 92 -10.55 4.77 3.08
N TRP A 93 -11.30 3.67 3.11
CA TRP A 93 -10.79 2.31 3.29
C TRP A 93 -11.49 1.26 2.42
N GLU A 94 -12.49 1.63 1.62
CA GLU A 94 -13.18 0.67 0.76
C GLU A 94 -12.39 0.38 -0.52
N PRO A 95 -12.15 -0.88 -0.88
CA PRO A 95 -11.44 -1.22 -2.11
C PRO A 95 -12.35 -1.03 -3.34
N ASP A 96 -11.90 -0.22 -4.31
CA ASP A 96 -12.49 -0.12 -5.65
C ASP A 96 -12.18 -1.38 -6.51
N ASN A 97 -12.39 -2.60 -5.99
CA ASN A 97 -12.12 -3.84 -6.74
C ASN A 97 -13.34 -4.38 -7.48
N VAL A 98 -14.05 -3.52 -8.20
CA VAL A 98 -15.12 -3.95 -9.09
C VAL A 98 -14.53 -4.31 -10.46
N LEU A 99 -14.41 -5.63 -10.69
CA LEU A 99 -14.45 -6.33 -11.98
C LEU A 99 -13.31 -6.09 -13.00
N THR A 100 -12.31 -6.98 -12.98
CA THR A 100 -11.70 -7.51 -14.21
C THR A 100 -11.64 -9.03 -14.10
N VAL A 101 -12.77 -9.70 -14.37
CA VAL A 101 -12.77 -11.12 -14.73
C VAL A 101 -12.56 -11.17 -16.23
N SER A 102 -11.33 -11.47 -16.66
CA SER A 102 -11.03 -11.79 -18.05
C SER A 102 -11.41 -13.25 -18.29
N THR A 103 -12.62 -13.50 -18.79
CA THR A 103 -12.98 -14.80 -19.36
C THR A 103 -12.37 -14.90 -20.76
N CYS A 104 -11.25 -15.60 -20.90
CA CYS A 104 -10.84 -16.13 -22.20
C CYS A 104 -11.41 -17.54 -22.33
N SER A 105 -12.46 -17.69 -23.13
CA SER A 105 -12.94 -19.00 -23.60
C SER A 105 -12.00 -19.54 -24.69
N PRO A 106 -11.64 -20.83 -24.71
CA PRO A 106 -11.03 -21.44 -25.88
C PRO A 106 -12.12 -21.88 -26.88
N SER A 107 -11.89 -21.57 -28.16
CA SER A 107 -12.64 -22.11 -29.31
C SER A 107 -12.29 -23.56 -29.60
#